data_AF-A0A3B0RHK2-F1
#
_entry.id   AF-A0A3B0RHK2-F1
#
_cell.length_a   1.000
_cell.length_b   1.000
_cell.length_c   1.000
_cell.angle_alpha   90.00
_cell.angle_beta   90.00
_cell.angle_gamma   90.00
#
_symmetry.space_group_name_H-M   'P 1'
#
loop_
_entity.id
_entity.type
_entity.pdbx_description
1 polymer ?
#
loop_
_entity_poly.entity_id
_entity_poly.type
_entity_poly.pdbx_seq_one_letter_code
_entity_poly.pdbx_strand_id
1 'polypeptide(L)'
;MNLFQAVRDVRVLCIARCITDDANIHSMMQKANGAAPKVGRPVLYDREAVVSAAMLAFWEKGFSTTTLRDLEEATGVDRSTLYNSFDGKKGLFCSAAAAYVDLAEEQLFERLYGGTDGIADIVDFFDRIDAMFEADTPTGCLIVTDMGAVTDPATTRRYLEHLEGGLRAALERAAIAGQIDPNRCE
;
A
#
# COMPACT_ATOMS: atom_id res chain seq x y z
N MET A 1 -17.33 -18.88 -4.12
CA MET A 1 -17.63 -17.45 -3.87
C MET A 1 -16.44 -16.71 -4.43
N ASN A 2 -16.51 -16.45 -5.74
CA ASN A 2 -15.32 -16.30 -6.57
C ASN A 2 -15.18 -14.84 -7.02
N LEU A 3 -13.92 -14.42 -7.13
CA LEU A 3 -13.37 -13.18 -7.70
C LEU A 3 -14.04 -12.75 -9.04
N PHE A 4 -14.72 -13.69 -9.73
CA PHE A 4 -15.55 -13.46 -10.91
C PHE A 4 -16.79 -12.56 -10.71
N GLN A 5 -17.27 -12.37 -9.47
CA GLN A 5 -18.43 -11.51 -9.22
C GLN A 5 -18.08 -10.01 -9.28
N ALA A 6 -16.81 -9.63 -9.06
CA ALA A 6 -16.39 -8.23 -9.05
C ALA A 6 -16.19 -7.63 -10.45
N VAL A 7 -15.94 -8.46 -11.47
CA VAL A 7 -15.63 -8.01 -12.84
C VAL A 7 -16.90 -7.88 -13.70
N ARG A 8 -18.02 -8.47 -13.28
CA ARG A 8 -19.26 -8.55 -14.08
C ARG A 8 -20.15 -7.31 -14.01
N ASP A 9 -19.84 -6.35 -13.15
CA ASP A 9 -20.63 -5.13 -12.95
C ASP A 9 -20.02 -3.89 -13.64
N VAL A 10 -19.37 -4.06 -14.79
CA VAL A 10 -19.15 -2.95 -15.75
C VAL A 10 -20.44 -2.72 -16.53
N ARG A 11 -21.50 -2.32 -15.82
CA ARG A 11 -22.61 -1.54 -16.36
C ARG A 11 -22.44 -0.12 -15.84
N VAL A 12 -21.61 0.63 -16.56
CA VAL A 12 -21.50 2.08 -16.44
C VAL A 12 -22.81 2.70 -16.94
N LEU A 13 -23.80 2.81 -16.06
CA LEU A 13 -24.93 3.76 -16.08
C LEU A 13 -25.85 3.52 -14.88
N CYS A 14 -25.38 3.89 -13.69
CA CYS A 14 -26.25 4.30 -12.58
C CYS A 14 -25.44 5.12 -11.56
N ILE A 15 -25.02 6.32 -11.98
CA ILE A 15 -24.78 7.39 -11.00
C ILE A 15 -26.15 7.62 -10.31
N ALA A 16 -26.16 7.61 -8.97
CA ALA A 16 -27.27 7.93 -8.05
C ALA A 16 -28.11 6.76 -7.48
N ARG A 17 -27.58 6.12 -6.41
CA ARG A 17 -28.23 6.06 -5.09
C ARG A 17 -27.28 5.41 -4.07
N CYS A 18 -27.10 6.05 -2.90
CA CYS A 18 -26.37 5.60 -1.69
C CYS A 18 -25.09 6.35 -1.26
N ILE A 19 -24.89 7.62 -1.64
CA ILE A 19 -23.97 8.54 -0.90
C ILE A 19 -24.69 9.83 -0.47
N THR A 20 -26.01 9.78 -0.29
CA THR A 20 -26.76 10.81 0.43
C THR A 20 -27.66 10.12 1.44
N ASP A 21 -27.12 9.84 2.62
CA ASP A 21 -27.77 10.05 3.92
C ASP A 21 -26.81 9.59 5.02
N ASP A 22 -25.91 10.49 5.40
CA ASP A 22 -25.67 10.76 6.82
C ASP A 22 -25.19 12.19 6.95
N ALA A 23 -26.16 13.10 6.90
CA ALA A 23 -26.02 14.42 7.46
C ALA A 23 -25.90 14.27 8.98
N ASN A 24 -24.66 14.18 9.51
CA ASN A 24 -24.28 14.75 10.81
C ASN A 24 -22.83 14.39 11.20
N ILE A 25 -21.84 15.14 10.69
CA ILE A 25 -20.61 15.42 11.46
C ILE A 25 -20.22 16.89 11.25
N HIS A 26 -21.14 17.79 11.57
CA HIS A 26 -20.84 19.20 11.82
C HIS A 26 -20.85 19.45 13.33
N SER A 27 -20.07 18.68 14.13
CA SER A 27 -19.99 18.91 15.59
C SER A 27 -18.77 18.30 16.31
N MET A 28 -17.61 18.11 15.68
CA MET A 28 -16.41 17.63 16.42
C MET A 28 -15.09 18.34 16.06
N MET A 29 -15.12 19.59 15.57
CA MET A 29 -13.92 20.41 15.36
C MET A 29 -13.70 21.53 16.40
N GLN A 30 -14.37 21.51 17.56
CA GLN A 30 -14.12 22.52 18.61
C GLN A 30 -14.08 21.91 20.00
N LYS A 31 -12.88 21.47 20.40
CA LYS A 31 -12.23 21.68 21.72
C LYS A 31 -11.28 20.52 22.03
N ALA A 32 -10.00 20.72 21.72
CA ALA A 32 -8.90 20.10 22.45
C ALA A 32 -7.81 21.15 22.63
N ASN A 33 -8.10 22.14 23.47
CA ASN A 33 -7.07 22.96 24.09
C ASN A 33 -6.47 22.16 25.25
N GLY A 34 -5.16 21.93 25.22
CA GLY A 34 -4.36 21.68 26.41
C GLY A 34 -3.77 20.27 26.54
N ALA A 35 -2.57 20.07 25.99
CA ALA A 35 -1.38 19.57 26.68
C ALA A 35 -0.25 19.35 25.65
N ALA A 36 0.82 20.12 25.75
CA ALA A 36 2.03 19.88 24.97
C ALA A 36 2.63 18.51 25.39
N PRO A 37 3.03 17.63 24.45
CA PRO A 37 3.75 16.43 24.82
C PRO A 37 5.09 16.82 25.43
N LYS A 38 5.48 16.16 26.53
CA LYS A 38 6.82 16.28 27.11
C LYS A 38 7.83 15.90 26.04
N VAL A 39 8.51 16.89 25.46
CA VAL A 39 9.59 16.70 24.52
C VAL A 39 10.75 16.06 25.28
N GLY A 40 10.87 14.73 25.16
CA GLY A 40 12.09 14.01 25.49
C GLY A 40 13.23 14.46 24.57
N ARG A 41 14.47 14.27 25.03
CA ARG A 41 15.70 14.60 24.29
C ARG A 41 15.56 14.23 22.80
N PRO A 42 15.91 15.11 21.83
CA PRO A 42 15.78 14.82 20.41
C PRO A 42 16.51 13.52 20.09
N VAL A 43 15.80 12.56 19.50
CA VAL A 43 16.43 11.31 19.09
C VAL A 43 17.19 11.59 17.79
N LEU A 44 18.52 11.39 17.82
CA LEU A 44 19.43 11.63 16.70
C LEU A 44 19.42 10.45 15.73
N TYR A 45 18.29 10.15 15.10
CA TYR A 45 18.24 9.22 13.98
C TYR A 45 17.31 9.74 12.88
N ASP A 46 17.59 9.31 11.66
CA ASP A 46 16.72 9.58 10.51
C ASP A 46 15.56 8.59 10.52
N ARG A 47 14.35 9.09 10.76
CA ARG A 47 13.14 8.28 10.85
C ARG A 47 12.83 7.58 9.53
N GLU A 48 13.02 8.25 8.40
CA GLU A 48 12.71 7.69 7.08
C GLU A 48 13.69 6.57 6.72
N ALA A 49 14.97 6.76 7.06
CA ALA A 49 15.98 5.71 6.89
C ALA A 49 15.65 4.46 7.73
N VAL A 50 15.23 4.64 8.99
CA VAL A 50 14.80 3.53 9.86
C VAL A 50 13.58 2.81 9.30
N VAL A 51 12.57 3.55 8.83
CA VAL A 51 11.36 2.95 8.22
C VAL A 51 11.71 2.19 6.95
N SER A 52 12.57 2.74 6.10
CA SER A 52 13.00 2.09 4.85
C SER A 52 13.78 0.81 5.12
N ALA A 53 14.72 0.82 6.06
CA ALA A 53 15.47 -0.37 6.45
C ALA A 53 14.56 -1.44 7.09
N ALA A 54 13.61 -1.03 7.94
CA ALA A 54 12.63 -1.93 8.52
C ALA A 54 11.69 -2.52 7.46
N MET A 55 11.26 -1.73 6.47
CA MET A 55 10.46 -2.18 5.34
C MET A 55 11.15 -3.32 4.60
N LEU A 56 12.44 -3.16 4.28
CA LEU A 56 13.22 -4.22 3.64
C LEU A 56 13.33 -5.48 4.52
N ALA A 57 13.58 -5.33 5.82
CA ALA A 57 13.65 -6.47 6.74
C ALA A 57 12.31 -7.23 6.86
N PHE A 58 11.20 -6.50 6.95
CA PHE A 58 9.87 -7.10 6.96
C PHE A 58 9.50 -7.71 5.62
N TRP A 59 9.93 -7.11 4.52
CA TRP A 59 9.73 -7.68 3.19
C TRP A 59 10.52 -8.98 3.08
N GLU A 60 11.73 -8.99 3.61
CA GLU A 60 12.59 -10.15 3.51
C GLU A 60 12.02 -11.36 4.27
N LYS A 61 11.69 -11.15 5.54
CA LYS A 61 11.39 -12.24 6.46
C LYS A 61 9.87 -12.44 6.63
N GLY A 62 9.07 -11.40 6.43
CA GLY A 62 7.67 -11.30 6.84
C GLY A 62 7.52 -10.71 8.25
N PHE A 63 6.35 -10.19 8.58
CA PHE A 63 6.09 -9.60 9.90
C PHE A 63 6.30 -10.63 11.00
N SER A 64 5.68 -11.80 10.91
CA SER A 64 5.62 -12.75 12.03
C SER A 64 7.00 -13.28 12.45
N THR A 65 7.89 -13.48 11.50
CA THR A 65 9.24 -14.05 11.67
C THR A 65 10.28 -13.01 12.08
N THR A 66 10.12 -11.75 11.65
CA THR A 66 11.06 -10.66 11.95
C THR A 66 11.09 -10.36 13.45
N THR A 67 12.23 -10.52 14.11
CA THR A 67 12.34 -10.24 15.55
C THR A 67 12.70 -8.78 15.82
N LEU A 68 12.51 -8.31 17.07
CA LEU A 68 13.01 -6.99 17.48
C LEU A 68 14.54 -6.88 17.32
N ARG A 69 15.27 -7.98 17.46
CA ARG A 69 16.72 -8.00 17.26
C ARG A 69 17.08 -7.84 15.79
N ASP A 70 16.36 -8.50 14.87
CA ASP A 70 16.55 -8.30 13.43
C ASP A 70 16.32 -6.83 13.06
N LEU A 71 15.32 -6.17 13.67
CA LEU A 71 15.05 -4.76 13.45
C LEU A 71 16.14 -3.85 14.01
N GLU A 72 16.67 -4.15 15.20
CA GLU A 72 17.83 -3.43 15.76
C GLU A 72 19.04 -3.54 14.82
N GLU A 73 19.32 -4.74 14.31
CA GLU A 73 20.42 -5.01 13.39
C GLU A 73 20.23 -4.31 12.03
N ALA A 74 19.00 -4.32 11.48
CA ALA A 74 18.70 -3.71 10.18
C ALA A 74 18.65 -2.17 10.23
N THR A 75 18.10 -1.61 11.29
CA THR A 75 17.82 -0.16 11.39
C THR A 75 18.90 0.62 12.14
N GLY A 76 19.74 -0.06 12.91
CA GLY A 76 20.77 0.55 13.76
C GLY A 76 20.24 1.26 15.01
N VAL A 77 18.92 1.21 15.27
CA VAL A 77 18.31 1.79 16.48
C VAL A 77 17.98 0.72 17.51
N ASP A 78 18.14 1.04 18.80
CA ASP A 78 17.84 0.10 19.89
C ASP A 78 16.33 -0.10 20.11
N ARG A 79 15.97 -1.20 20.80
CA ARG A 79 14.58 -1.50 21.21
C ARG A 79 13.88 -0.35 21.93
N SER A 80 14.56 0.38 22.81
CA SER A 80 13.91 1.47 23.56
C SER A 80 13.46 2.57 22.59
N THR A 81 14.28 2.89 21.61
CA THR A 81 13.97 3.84 20.54
C THR A 81 12.82 3.35 19.67
N LEU A 82 12.81 2.06 19.31
CA LEU A 82 11.72 1.44 18.56
C LEU A 82 10.38 1.56 19.29
N TYR A 83 10.34 1.23 20.59
CA TYR A 83 9.13 1.37 21.40
C TYR A 83 8.69 2.83 21.57
N ASN A 84 9.64 3.73 21.86
CA ASN A 84 9.31 5.13 22.11
C ASN A 84 8.85 5.88 20.86
N SER A 85 9.35 5.50 19.68
CA SER A 85 9.12 6.27 18.44
C SER A 85 8.13 5.65 17.47
N PHE A 86 7.97 4.32 17.53
CA PHE A 86 7.14 3.57 16.60
C PHE A 86 6.15 2.65 17.31
N ASP A 87 6.01 2.74 18.64
CA ASP A 87 5.16 1.83 19.42
C ASP A 87 5.57 0.34 19.21
N GLY A 88 6.86 0.12 19.02
CA GLY A 88 7.48 -1.19 18.86
C GLY A 88 7.34 -1.76 17.45
N LYS A 89 7.46 -3.09 17.33
CA LYS A 89 7.48 -3.81 16.05
C LYS A 89 6.23 -3.56 15.20
N LYS A 90 5.04 -3.51 15.83
CA LYS A 90 3.77 -3.36 15.10
C LYS A 90 3.64 -1.96 14.49
N GLY A 91 3.88 -0.90 15.24
CA GLY A 91 3.77 0.45 14.66
C GLY A 91 4.92 0.78 13.70
N LEU A 92 6.10 0.18 13.88
CA LEU A 92 7.15 0.22 12.86
C LEU A 92 6.72 -0.47 11.57
N PHE A 93 6.08 -1.65 11.67
CA PHE A 93 5.53 -2.36 10.53
C PHE A 93 4.45 -1.52 9.82
N CYS A 94 3.53 -0.87 10.54
CA CYS A 94 2.55 0.01 9.90
C CYS A 94 3.22 1.17 9.17
N SER A 95 4.27 1.77 9.75
CA SER A 95 5.04 2.83 9.08
C SER A 95 5.73 2.31 7.81
N ALA A 96 6.31 1.11 7.87
CA ALA A 96 6.96 0.45 6.74
C ALA A 96 5.95 0.07 5.64
N ALA A 97 4.77 -0.41 6.01
CA ALA A 97 3.70 -0.73 5.06
C ALA A 97 3.19 0.52 4.33
N ALA A 98 3.04 1.65 5.03
CA ALA A 98 2.70 2.92 4.40
C ALA A 98 3.78 3.37 3.41
N ALA A 99 5.05 3.33 3.79
CA ALA A 99 6.18 3.66 2.91
C ALA A 99 6.25 2.74 1.68
N TYR A 100 5.91 1.45 1.84
CA TYR A 100 5.81 0.52 0.71
C TYR A 100 4.70 0.91 -0.26
N VAL A 101 3.52 1.34 0.24
CA VAL A 101 2.45 1.83 -0.63
C VAL A 101 2.90 3.05 -1.41
N ASP A 102 3.54 4.03 -0.75
CA ASP A 102 4.07 5.22 -1.42
C ASP A 102 5.05 4.83 -2.55
N LEU A 103 5.95 3.88 -2.27
CA LEU A 103 6.89 3.34 -3.26
C LEU A 103 6.18 2.67 -4.45
N ALA A 104 5.15 1.87 -4.17
CA ALA A 104 4.37 1.17 -5.19
C ALA A 104 3.58 2.15 -6.07
N GLU A 105 3.05 3.24 -5.49
CA GLU A 105 2.39 4.30 -6.24
C GLU A 105 3.33 4.96 -7.24
N GLU A 106 4.52 5.33 -6.79
CA GLU A 106 5.53 5.99 -7.63
C GLU A 106 6.09 5.06 -8.70
N GLN A 107 6.40 3.79 -8.36
CA GLN A 107 7.19 2.94 -9.26
C GLN A 107 6.39 1.92 -10.06
N LEU A 108 5.22 1.50 -9.56
CA LEU A 108 4.40 0.46 -10.17
C LEU A 108 3.12 1.03 -10.80
N PHE A 109 2.39 1.88 -10.06
CA PHE A 109 1.06 2.30 -10.50
C PHE A 109 1.06 3.51 -11.45
N GLU A 110 2.11 4.34 -11.44
CA GLU A 110 2.21 5.50 -12.33
C GLU A 110 1.98 5.13 -13.81
N ARG A 111 2.62 4.06 -14.29
CA ARG A 111 2.47 3.56 -15.68
C ARG A 111 1.08 3.03 -15.97
N LEU A 112 0.46 2.34 -15.01
CA LEU A 112 -0.91 1.83 -15.18
C LEU A 112 -1.93 2.97 -15.36
N TYR A 113 -1.75 4.09 -14.66
CA TYR A 113 -2.61 5.26 -14.84
C TYR A 113 -2.25 6.11 -16.06
N GLY A 114 -0.97 6.43 -16.24
CA GLY A 114 -0.49 7.42 -17.21
C GLY A 114 -0.01 6.86 -18.54
N GLY A 115 0.05 5.54 -18.70
CA GLY A 115 0.46 4.89 -19.94
C GLY A 115 -0.50 5.13 -21.11
N THR A 116 -0.06 4.79 -22.31
CA THR A 116 -0.82 4.96 -23.56
C THR A 116 -1.11 3.65 -24.27
N ASP A 117 -0.51 2.55 -23.83
CA ASP A 117 -0.33 1.35 -24.66
C ASP A 117 -1.21 0.16 -24.23
N GLY A 118 -2.06 0.36 -23.21
CA GLY A 118 -3.12 -0.58 -22.83
C GLY A 118 -2.56 -1.87 -22.25
N ILE A 119 -2.63 -2.99 -22.99
CA ILE A 119 -2.07 -4.28 -22.56
C ILE A 119 -0.57 -4.19 -22.28
N ALA A 120 0.19 -3.41 -23.06
CA ALA A 120 1.61 -3.28 -22.82
C ALA A 120 1.93 -2.60 -21.47
N ASP A 121 1.08 -1.68 -21.01
CA ASP A 121 1.22 -1.07 -19.68
C ASP A 121 1.00 -2.10 -18.56
N ILE A 122 0.10 -3.07 -18.79
CA ILE A 122 -0.18 -4.16 -17.84
C ILE A 122 1.00 -5.15 -17.80
N VAL A 123 1.57 -5.48 -18.97
CA VAL A 123 2.75 -6.35 -19.05
C VAL A 123 3.94 -5.67 -18.34
N ASP A 124 4.21 -4.40 -18.63
CA ASP A 124 5.28 -3.64 -17.97
C ASP A 124 5.09 -3.56 -16.44
N PHE A 125 3.84 -3.46 -15.97
CA PHE A 125 3.56 -3.54 -14.53
C PHE A 125 3.99 -4.88 -13.92
N PHE A 126 3.68 -6.02 -14.58
CA PHE A 126 4.13 -7.33 -14.10
C PHE A 126 5.65 -7.49 -14.22
N ASP A 127 6.26 -7.02 -15.31
CA ASP A 127 7.71 -7.05 -15.49
C ASP A 127 8.43 -6.23 -14.40
N ARG A 128 7.87 -5.09 -13.99
CA ARG A 128 8.39 -4.27 -12.87
C ARG A 128 8.25 -4.96 -11.53
N ILE A 129 7.13 -5.65 -11.32
CA ILE A 129 6.94 -6.48 -10.12
C ILE A 129 8.01 -7.58 -10.09
N ASP A 130 8.24 -8.27 -11.20
CA ASP A 130 9.25 -9.32 -11.31
C ASP A 130 10.66 -8.76 -11.10
N ALA A 131 11.00 -7.64 -11.72
CA ALA A 131 12.30 -6.96 -11.52
C ALA A 131 12.53 -6.52 -10.06
N MET A 132 11.46 -6.19 -9.33
CA MET A 132 11.51 -5.87 -7.90
C MET A 132 11.79 -7.13 -7.04
N PHE A 133 11.53 -8.33 -7.58
CA PHE A 133 11.79 -9.63 -6.95
C PHE A 133 13.06 -10.33 -7.44
N GLU A 134 13.66 -9.93 -8.56
CA GLU A 134 14.89 -10.56 -9.09
C GLU A 134 16.19 -10.10 -8.40
N ALA A 135 16.15 -9.05 -7.57
CA ALA A 135 17.33 -8.47 -6.94
C ALA A 135 17.63 -9.05 -5.54
N ASP A 136 18.00 -10.34 -5.43
CA ASP A 136 18.33 -11.01 -4.14
C ASP A 136 17.25 -10.84 -3.03
N THR A 137 16.06 -10.37 -3.39
CA THR A 137 14.91 -10.13 -2.53
C THR A 137 14.02 -11.38 -2.50
N PRO A 138 13.46 -11.76 -1.35
CA PRO A 138 12.66 -12.97 -1.28
C PRO A 138 11.34 -12.84 -2.03
N THR A 139 10.85 -14.00 -2.45
CA THR A 139 9.66 -14.19 -3.26
C THR A 139 8.40 -13.75 -2.51
N GLY A 140 7.80 -12.63 -2.95
CA GLY A 140 6.47 -12.23 -2.54
C GLY A 140 6.34 -10.74 -2.23
N CYS A 141 5.19 -10.18 -2.56
CA CYS A 141 4.83 -8.82 -2.19
C CYS A 141 4.69 -8.74 -0.66
N LEU A 142 5.48 -7.88 0.01
CA LEU A 142 5.36 -7.55 1.45
C LEU A 142 3.89 -7.36 1.87
N ILE A 143 3.16 -6.72 0.96
CA ILE A 143 1.77 -6.38 1.10
C ILE A 143 0.87 -7.62 1.05
N VAL A 144 1.07 -8.56 0.11
CA VAL A 144 0.24 -9.77 0.02
C VAL A 144 0.46 -10.72 1.20
N THR A 145 1.67 -10.77 1.75
CA THR A 145 2.02 -11.70 2.83
C THR A 145 1.43 -11.29 4.19
N ASP A 146 1.41 -9.98 4.52
CA ASP A 146 1.08 -9.52 5.88
C ASP A 146 0.01 -8.39 5.96
N MET A 147 -0.46 -7.80 4.83
CA MET A 147 -1.43 -6.66 4.86
C MET A 147 -2.71 -6.96 5.62
N GLY A 148 -3.25 -8.16 5.47
CA GLY A 148 -4.57 -8.48 6.02
C GLY A 148 -4.57 -8.66 7.54
N ALA A 149 -3.43 -9.05 8.11
CA ALA A 149 -3.33 -9.46 9.50
C ALA A 149 -2.77 -8.37 10.42
N VAL A 150 -1.92 -7.48 9.90
CA VAL A 150 -1.12 -6.58 10.73
C VAL A 150 -1.24 -5.11 10.32
N THR A 151 -1.34 -4.83 9.02
CA THR A 151 -1.48 -3.47 8.49
C THR A 151 -2.82 -2.85 8.84
N ASP A 152 -2.88 -1.53 8.97
CA ASP A 152 -4.14 -0.85 9.16
C ASP A 152 -5.05 -0.97 7.92
N PRO A 153 -6.38 -1.04 8.09
CA PRO A 153 -7.30 -1.22 6.96
C PRO A 153 -7.27 -0.09 5.92
N ALA A 154 -6.81 1.12 6.27
CA ALA A 154 -6.76 2.24 5.34
C ALA A 154 -5.60 2.09 4.36
N THR A 155 -4.41 1.71 4.84
CA THR A 155 -3.25 1.41 3.99
C THR A 155 -3.52 0.24 3.05
N THR A 156 -4.10 -0.84 3.57
CA THR A 156 -4.48 -2.00 2.73
C THR A 156 -5.49 -1.61 1.65
N ARG A 157 -6.50 -0.81 2.01
CA ARG A 157 -7.49 -0.31 1.06
C ARG A 157 -6.87 0.58 -0.01
N ARG A 158 -6.02 1.52 0.38
CA ARG A 158 -5.33 2.46 -0.53
C ARG A 158 -4.54 1.70 -1.61
N TYR A 159 -3.78 0.68 -1.21
CA TYR A 159 -3.05 -0.17 -2.15
C TYR A 159 -3.98 -0.87 -3.14
N LEU A 160 -5.05 -1.50 -2.66
CA LEU A 160 -6.01 -2.21 -3.50
C LEU A 160 -6.76 -1.26 -4.45
N GLU A 161 -7.12 -0.07 -3.99
CA GLU A 161 -7.75 0.96 -4.81
C GLU A 161 -6.83 1.42 -5.95
N HIS A 162 -5.53 1.57 -5.69
CA HIS A 162 -4.56 1.94 -6.73
C HIS A 162 -4.33 0.81 -7.73
N LEU A 163 -4.20 -0.42 -7.24
CA LEU A 163 -4.06 -1.59 -8.10
C LEU A 163 -5.28 -1.76 -9.01
N GLU A 164 -6.49 -1.72 -8.44
CA GLU A 164 -7.72 -1.88 -9.20
C GLU A 164 -7.91 -0.73 -10.19
N GLY A 165 -7.73 0.52 -9.74
CA GLY A 165 -7.90 1.70 -10.58
C GLY A 165 -6.91 1.75 -11.74
N GLY A 166 -5.64 1.42 -11.48
CA GLY A 166 -4.60 1.37 -12.50
C GLY A 166 -4.87 0.29 -13.54
N LEU A 167 -5.16 -0.95 -13.12
CA LEU A 167 -5.48 -2.04 -14.03
C LEU A 167 -6.73 -1.74 -14.86
N ARG A 168 -7.76 -1.15 -14.25
CA ARG A 168 -8.98 -0.70 -14.94
C ARG A 168 -8.65 0.31 -16.02
N ALA A 169 -7.87 1.35 -15.69
CA ALA A 169 -7.48 2.38 -16.65
C ALA A 169 -6.72 1.79 -17.85
N ALA A 170 -5.78 0.88 -17.61
CA ALA A 170 -5.04 0.21 -18.67
C ALA A 170 -5.92 -0.69 -19.54
N LEU A 171 -6.83 -1.46 -18.94
CA LEU A 171 -7.79 -2.31 -19.66
C LEU A 171 -8.77 -1.47 -20.49
N GLU A 172 -9.23 -0.33 -19.98
CA GLU A 172 -10.09 0.60 -20.74
C GLU A 172 -9.36 1.15 -21.97
N ARG A 173 -8.08 1.55 -21.82
CA ARG A 173 -7.25 1.95 -22.96
C ARG A 173 -7.09 0.82 -23.96
N ALA A 174 -6.82 -0.40 -23.49
CA ALA A 174 -6.71 -1.58 -24.36
C ALA A 174 -7.99 -1.84 -25.15
N ALA A 175 -9.16 -1.70 -24.52
CA ALA A 175 -10.45 -1.85 -25.19
C ALA A 175 -10.69 -0.77 -26.25
N ILE A 176 -10.38 0.49 -25.93
CA ILE A 176 -10.48 1.62 -26.88
C ILE A 176 -9.54 1.41 -28.07
N ALA A 177 -8.34 0.88 -27.83
CA ALA A 177 -7.36 0.55 -28.86
C ALA A 177 -7.69 -0.74 -29.65
N GLY A 178 -8.77 -1.46 -29.29
CA GLY A 178 -9.16 -2.71 -29.93
C GLY A 178 -8.22 -3.90 -29.65
N GLN A 179 -7.38 -3.80 -28.62
CA GLN A 179 -6.47 -4.87 -28.19
C GLN A 179 -7.20 -6.01 -27.46
N ILE A 180 -8.33 -5.69 -26.83
CA ILE A 180 -9.22 -6.64 -26.17
C ILE A 180 -10.65 -6.45 -26.63
N ASP A 181 -11.38 -7.55 -26.79
CA ASP A 181 -12.83 -7.52 -26.98
C ASP A 181 -13.50 -7.53 -25.59
N PRO A 182 -14.17 -6.43 -25.19
CA PRO A 182 -14.81 -6.35 -23.87
C PRO A 182 -15.95 -7.38 -23.68
N ASN A 183 -16.39 -8.06 -24.75
CA ASN A 183 -17.45 -9.06 -24.71
C ASN A 183 -16.93 -10.51 -24.83
N ARG A 184 -15.61 -10.72 -24.95
CA ARG A 184 -15.01 -12.03 -25.16
C ARG A 184 -14.26 -12.47 -23.91
N CYS A 185 -14.95 -13.20 -23.03
CA CYS A 185 -14.32 -14.01 -21.99
C CYS A 185 -14.10 -15.42 -22.56
N GLU A 186 -12.90 -15.72 -23.04
CA GLU A 186 -12.50 -17.11 -23.34
C GLU A 186 -11.82 -17.76 -22.14
#